data_AF-D6D325-F1
#
_entry.id   AF-D6D325-F1
#
_cell.length_a   1.000
_cell.length_b   1.000
_cell.length_c   1.000
_cell.angle_alpha   90.00
_cell.angle_beta   90.00
_cell.angle_gamma   90.00
#
_symmetry.space_group_name_H-M   'P 1'
#
loop_
_entity.id
_entity.type
_entity.pdbx_description
1 polymer ?
#
loop_
_entity_poly.entity_id
_entity_poly.type
_entity_poly.pdbx_seq_one_letter_code
_entity_poly.pdbx_strand_id
1 'polypeptide(L)'
;MLKRIIIALTIACFALAETKATPKYIFLFIGDSMGLGHIMATEEYLRTNEFELLLMFGFPNVGIMATFSASSPITDSAAAGTALACGHKANR
;
A
#
# COMPACT_ATOMS: atom_id res chain seq x y z
N MET A 1 24.83 33.34 22.23
CA MET A 1 23.54 33.09 21.54
C MET A 1 23.61 31.85 20.64
N LEU A 2 24.62 31.71 19.78
CA LEU A 2 24.81 30.55 18.89
C LEU A 2 24.75 29.17 19.59
N LYS A 3 25.38 29.03 20.76
CA LYS A 3 25.37 27.77 21.54
C LYS A 3 23.96 27.33 22.00
N ARG A 4 23.07 28.29 22.29
CA ARG A 4 21.68 28.02 22.68
C ARG A 4 20.83 27.59 21.48
N ILE A 5 21.09 28.18 20.31
CA ILE A 5 20.41 27.82 19.05
C ILE A 5 20.79 26.40 18.63
N ILE A 6 22.07 26.04 18.72
CA ILE A 6 22.54 24.68 18.37
C ILE A 6 21.89 23.63 19.29
N ILE A 7 21.83 23.89 20.60
CA ILE A 7 21.19 22.98 21.56
C ILE A 7 19.69 22.83 21.25
N ALA A 8 18.99 23.93 20.97
CA ALA A 8 17.57 23.88 20.61
C ALA A 8 17.34 23.09 19.30
N LEU A 9 18.20 23.27 18.30
CA LEU A 9 18.13 22.55 17.04
C LEU A 9 18.36 21.04 17.22
N THR A 10 19.33 20.65 18.06
CA THR A 10 19.58 19.24 18.34
C THR A 10 18.42 18.57 19.08
N ILE A 11 17.78 19.25 20.04
CA ILE A 11 16.63 18.72 20.76
C ILE A 11 15.43 18.56 19.82
N ALA A 12 15.18 19.53 18.94
CA ALA A 12 14.12 19.44 17.94
C ALA A 12 14.36 18.28 16.96
N CYS A 13 15.61 18.03 16.56
CA CYS A 13 15.96 16.94 15.65
C CYS A 13 15.75 15.55 16.29
N PHE A 14 16.07 15.39 17.58
CA PHE A 14 15.79 14.16 18.32
C PHE A 14 14.29 13.93 18.56
N ALA A 15 13.49 14.99 18.75
CA ALA A 15 12.05 14.87 18.92
C ALA A 15 11.32 14.44 17.63
N LEU A 16 11.90 14.71 16.46
CA LEU A 16 11.37 14.32 15.15
C LEU A 16 11.86 12.95 14.69
N ALA A 17 12.71 12.27 15.47
CA ALA A 17 13.16 10.93 15.14
C ALA A 17 12.02 9.93 15.35
N GLU A 18 11.26 9.66 14.31
CA GLU A 18 10.26 8.60 14.34
C GLU A 18 10.93 7.23 14.49
N THR A 19 10.60 6.53 15.57
CA THR A 19 10.93 5.11 15.71
C THR A 19 10.03 4.31 14.77
N LYS A 20 10.59 3.81 13.67
CA LYS A 20 9.91 2.90 12.76
C LYS A 20 9.59 1.60 13.51
N ALA A 21 8.35 1.46 13.98
CA ALA A 21 7.91 0.25 14.66
C ALA A 21 7.94 -0.94 13.68
N THR A 22 8.60 -2.02 14.07
CA THR A 22 8.58 -3.26 13.29
C THR A 22 7.18 -3.89 13.42
N PRO A 23 6.48 -4.18 12.32
CA PRO A 23 5.16 -4.78 12.39
C PRO A 23 5.24 -6.21 12.96
N LYS A 24 4.41 -6.51 13.96
CA LYS A 24 4.29 -7.87 14.52
C LYS A 24 3.43 -8.79 13.64
N TYR A 25 2.45 -8.21 12.94
CA TYR A 25 1.51 -8.92 12.08
C TYR A 25 1.34 -8.16 10.76
N ILE A 26 1.17 -8.91 9.68
CA ILE A 26 0.88 -8.37 8.35
C ILE A 26 -0.37 -9.08 7.84
N PHE A 27 -1.41 -8.32 7.52
CA PHE A 27 -2.63 -8.81 6.90
C PHE A 27 -2.66 -8.32 5.46
N LEU A 28 -2.62 -9.24 4.50
CA LEU A 28 -2.65 -8.94 3.08
C LEU A 28 -3.99 -9.38 2.50
N PHE A 29 -4.77 -8.42 2.01
CA PHE A 29 -6.04 -8.66 1.33
C PHE A 29 -5.81 -8.61 -0.18
N ILE A 30 -6.09 -9.71 -0.87
CA ILE A 30 -5.89 -9.83 -2.32
C ILE A 30 -7.26 -9.92 -2.99
N GLY A 31 -7.64 -8.86 -3.71
CA GLY A 31 -8.76 -8.94 -4.64
C GLY A 31 -8.27 -9.53 -5.96
N ASP A 32 -8.51 -10.83 -6.19
CA ASP A 32 -8.14 -11.46 -7.46
C ASP A 32 -8.83 -10.73 -8.62
N SER A 33 -8.02 -10.29 -9.58
CA SER A 33 -8.49 -9.57 -10.77
C SER A 33 -9.27 -8.27 -10.47
N MET A 34 -9.07 -7.69 -9.28
CA MET A 34 -9.72 -6.45 -8.85
C MET A 34 -9.00 -5.21 -9.40
N GLY A 35 -9.31 -4.86 -10.66
CA GLY A 35 -8.83 -3.61 -11.26
C GLY A 35 -9.56 -2.37 -10.76
N LEU A 36 -9.06 -1.18 -11.13
CA LEU A 36 -9.65 0.11 -10.74
C LEU A 36 -11.15 0.22 -11.06
N GLY A 37 -11.59 -0.33 -12.20
CA GLY A 37 -13.01 -0.35 -12.57
C GLY A 37 -13.89 -1.11 -11.58
N HIS A 38 -13.44 -2.27 -11.09
CA HIS A 38 -14.17 -3.04 -10.08
C HIS A 38 -14.26 -2.30 -8.73
N ILE A 39 -13.17 -1.62 -8.35
CA ILE A 39 -13.11 -0.81 -7.13
C ILE A 39 -14.11 0.35 -7.23
N MET A 40 -14.08 1.13 -8.31
CA MET A 40 -14.98 2.27 -8.50
C MET A 40 -16.45 1.86 -8.58
N ALA A 41 -16.75 0.75 -9.27
CA ALA A 41 -18.13 0.25 -9.37
C ALA A 41 -18.68 -0.16 -8.00
N THR A 42 -17.86 -0.80 -7.17
CA THR A 42 -18.25 -1.22 -5.81
C THR A 42 -18.43 -0.01 -4.90
N GLU A 43 -17.52 0.95 -4.98
CA GLU A 43 -17.62 2.22 -4.25
C GLU A 43 -18.89 3.00 -4.60
N GLU A 44 -19.22 3.09 -5.89
CA GLU A 44 -20.47 3.73 -6.34
C GLU A 44 -21.70 3.06 -5.74
N TYR A 45 -21.70 1.73 -5.74
CA TYR A 45 -22.78 0.95 -5.19
C TYR A 45 -22.97 1.19 -3.69
N LEU A 46 -21.89 1.10 -2.90
CA LEU A 46 -21.92 1.33 -1.45
C LEU A 46 -22.37 2.75 -1.11
N ARG A 47 -21.83 3.76 -1.82
CA ARG A 47 -22.18 5.15 -1.58
C ARG A 47 -23.65 5.44 -1.88
N THR A 48 -24.21 4.82 -2.91
CA THR A 48 -25.58 5.09 -3.38
C THR A 48 -26.63 4.31 -2.59
N ASN A 49 -26.35 3.05 -2.24
CA ASN A 49 -27.35 2.15 -1.66
C ASN A 49 -27.21 2.00 -0.14
N GLU A 50 -25.98 2.05 0.38
CA GLU A 50 -25.69 1.79 1.79
C GLU A 50 -25.25 3.06 2.55
N PHE A 51 -24.98 4.16 1.83
CA PHE A 51 -24.41 5.40 2.38
C PHE A 51 -23.09 5.17 3.14
N GLU A 52 -22.33 4.17 2.70
CA GLU A 52 -21.02 3.80 3.25
C GLU A 52 -19.91 3.99 2.19
N LEU A 53 -18.65 4.02 2.66
CA LEU A 53 -17.45 4.04 1.82
C LEU A 53 -16.75 2.68 1.89
N LEU A 54 -16.14 2.26 0.79
CA LEU A 54 -15.32 1.07 0.76
C LEU A 54 -14.14 1.21 1.73
N LEU A 55 -13.99 0.25 2.65
CA LEU A 55 -13.00 0.32 3.74
C LEU A 55 -11.57 0.66 3.26
N MET A 56 -11.16 0.14 2.10
CA MET A 56 -9.81 0.37 1.55
C MET A 56 -9.54 1.85 1.22
N PHE A 57 -10.57 2.68 0.99
CA PHE A 57 -10.40 4.12 0.78
C PHE A 57 -10.02 4.87 2.07
N GLY A 58 -10.24 4.26 3.22
CA GLY A 58 -9.80 4.80 4.51
C GLY A 58 -8.31 4.59 4.79
N PHE A 59 -7.57 3.86 3.94
CA PHE A 59 -6.14 3.64 4.16
C PHE A 59 -5.30 4.87 3.83
N PRO A 60 -4.26 5.18 4.63
CA PRO A 60 -3.50 6.42 4.51
C PRO A 60 -2.58 6.47 3.29
N ASN A 61 -2.33 5.34 2.62
CA ASN A 61 -1.41 5.24 1.50
C ASN A 61 -2.05 4.49 0.33
N VAL A 62 -1.86 5.02 -0.88
CA VAL A 62 -2.36 4.44 -2.13
C VAL A 62 -1.26 4.46 -3.17
N GLY A 63 -1.16 3.40 -3.98
CA GLY A 63 -0.19 3.28 -5.05
C GLY A 63 -0.71 2.42 -6.20
N ILE A 64 -0.11 2.61 -7.38
CA ILE A 64 -0.37 1.81 -8.58
C ILE A 64 0.83 0.88 -8.80
N MET A 65 0.57 -0.38 -9.13
CA MET A 65 1.59 -1.41 -9.33
C MET A 65 1.52 -1.99 -10.75
N ALA A 66 2.68 -2.22 -11.36
CA ALA A 66 2.78 -2.93 -12.64
C ALA A 66 2.73 -4.46 -12.45
N THR A 67 1.83 -5.13 -13.16
CA THR A 67 1.46 -6.55 -12.91
C THR A 67 1.98 -7.53 -13.96
N PHE A 68 2.81 -7.13 -14.92
CA PHE A 68 3.35 -8.06 -15.93
C PHE A 68 4.09 -9.26 -15.29
N SER A 69 4.01 -10.43 -15.94
CA SER A 69 4.78 -11.63 -15.54
C SER A 69 6.19 -11.59 -16.14
N ALA A 70 7.07 -12.52 -15.78
CA ALA A 70 8.42 -12.57 -16.34
C ALA A 70 8.41 -12.90 -17.86
N SER A 71 7.40 -13.62 -18.35
CA SER A 71 7.31 -14.09 -19.74
C SER A 71 6.24 -13.37 -20.59
N SER A 72 5.34 -12.60 -19.99
CA SER A 72 4.17 -12.01 -20.67
C SER A 72 3.74 -10.66 -20.07
N PRO A 73 3.31 -9.69 -20.91
CA PRO A 73 2.75 -8.41 -20.44
C PRO A 73 1.46 -8.59 -19.63
N ILE A 74 0.70 -9.67 -19.88
CA ILE A 74 -0.49 -10.04 -19.11
C ILE A 74 -0.13 -11.24 -18.22
N THR A 75 -0.16 -11.06 -16.91
CA THR A 75 0.08 -12.13 -15.93
C THR A 75 -1.11 -13.08 -15.81
N ASP A 76 -0.89 -14.24 -15.21
CA ASP A 76 -1.93 -15.08 -14.61
C ASP A 76 -1.88 -14.97 -13.06
N SER A 77 -2.79 -15.66 -12.38
CA SER A 77 -2.86 -15.65 -10.92
C SER A 77 -1.69 -16.39 -10.25
N ALA A 78 -1.10 -17.42 -10.89
CA ALA A 78 0.02 -18.15 -10.29
C ALA A 78 1.31 -17.32 -10.30
N ALA A 79 1.64 -16.67 -11.42
CA ALA A 79 2.81 -15.80 -11.49
C ALA A 79 2.65 -14.56 -10.61
N ALA A 80 1.44 -13.99 -10.53
CA ALA A 80 1.15 -12.85 -9.66
C ALA A 80 1.26 -13.23 -8.17
N GLY A 81 0.70 -14.37 -7.76
CA GLY A 81 0.81 -14.88 -6.40
C GLY A 81 2.26 -15.13 -6.00
N THR A 82 3.06 -15.69 -6.91
CA THR A 82 4.50 -15.89 -6.69
C THR A 82 5.25 -14.56 -6.51
N ALA A 83 4.93 -13.55 -7.32
CA ALA A 83 5.52 -12.22 -7.19
C ALA A 83 5.17 -11.56 -5.85
N LEU A 84 3.93 -11.70 -5.38
CA LEU A 84 3.48 -11.16 -4.09
C LEU A 84 4.11 -11.88 -2.89
N ALA A 85 4.22 -13.21 -2.95
CA ALA A 85 4.74 -14.00 -1.83
C ALA A 85 6.28 -13.99 -1.75
N CYS A 86 6.95 -14.06 -2.90
CA CYS A 86 8.40 -14.26 -2.97
C CYS A 86 9.17 -13.00 -3.39
N GLY A 87 8.50 -11.93 -3.81
CA GLY A 87 9.14 -10.72 -4.31
C GLY A 87 9.83 -10.87 -5.67
N HIS A 88 9.58 -11.97 -6.39
CA HIS A 88 10.21 -12.28 -7.66
C HIS A 88 9.16 -12.64 -8.72
N LYS A 89 9.29 -12.07 -9.92
CA LYS A 89 8.39 -12.39 -11.03
C LYS A 89 8.65 -13.81 -11.52
N ALA A 90 7.58 -14.57 -11.71
CA ALA A 90 7.60 -15.89 -12.33
C ALA A 90 7.05 -15.84 -13.76
N ASN A 91 7.33 -16.90 -14.51
CA ASN A 91 6.69 -17.12 -15.80
C ASN A 91 5.22 -17.48 -15.59
N ARG A 92 4.40 -17.08 -16.57
CA ARG A 92 3.01 -17.53 -16.70
C ARG A 92 2.94 -19.03 -16.97
#